data_AF-A0AA36I2N9-F1
#
_entry.id   AF-A0AA36I2N9-F1
#
_cell.length_a   1.000
_cell.length_b   1.000
_cell.length_c   1.000
_cell.angle_alpha   90.00
_cell.angle_beta   90.00
_cell.angle_gamma   90.00
#
_symmetry.space_group_name_H-M   'P 1'
#
loop_
_entity.id
_entity.type
_entity.pdbx_description
1 polymer ?
#
loop_
_entity_poly.entity_id
_entity_poly.type
_entity_poly.pdbx_seq_one_letter_code
_entity_poly.pdbx_strand_id
1 'polypeptide(L)'
;MVAAAAMAAAPAKATAIGIKLTAVEAVAQENIRGVKFHWAARSNTSCSASMGSVRPEDLSGVSLMLRCDTMAQLPAPAARQDPSGNVHLDNLRLAGARYGVFSTFACNKLELEWPTLMACPPCHPQDFAIQRTPCQEGQWRTVTFKLMRPCLGGMQAPPGYQETCDGKDVKSIVTHAGETVRQKYPLRALTFASVTVLLGCVLLCYATFLHRTKYRHLYMQDGGL
;
A
#
# COMPACT_ATOMS: atom_id res chain seq x y z
N MET A 1 44.51 24.61 -32.65
CA MET A 1 43.47 24.10 -31.73
C MET A 1 42.67 25.29 -31.23
N VAL A 2 41.44 25.46 -31.69
CA VAL A 2 40.58 26.59 -31.31
C VAL A 2 39.77 26.16 -30.10
N ALA A 3 40.05 26.76 -28.94
CA ALA A 3 39.27 26.57 -27.73
C ALA A 3 37.92 27.29 -27.91
N ALA A 4 36.85 26.52 -28.09
CA ALA A 4 35.49 27.05 -28.07
C ALA A 4 35.15 27.41 -26.62
N ALA A 5 35.11 28.72 -26.32
CA ALA A 5 34.60 29.22 -25.06
C ALA A 5 33.10 28.92 -24.99
N ALA A 6 32.69 28.00 -24.13
CA ALA A 6 31.29 27.75 -23.82
C ALA A 6 30.73 29.00 -23.14
N MET A 7 29.88 29.75 -23.84
CA MET A 7 29.10 30.82 -23.24
C MET A 7 28.18 30.21 -22.20
N ALA A 8 28.47 30.44 -20.93
CA ALA A 8 27.60 30.04 -19.83
C ALA A 8 26.25 30.76 -19.99
N ALA A 9 25.21 29.99 -20.30
CA ALA A 9 23.84 30.51 -20.31
C ALA A 9 23.53 31.10 -18.93
N ALA A 10 22.94 32.30 -18.91
CA ALA A 10 22.54 32.96 -17.68
C ALA A 10 21.63 32.00 -16.87
N PRO A 11 21.81 31.88 -15.55
CA PRO A 11 21.01 30.98 -14.73
C PRO A 11 19.55 31.39 -14.87
N ALA A 12 18.71 30.48 -15.38
CA ALA A 12 17.27 30.73 -15.35
C ALA A 12 16.88 30.86 -13.88
N LYS A 13 16.28 31.97 -13.49
CA LYS A 13 15.66 32.07 -12.17
C LYS A 13 14.45 31.16 -12.22
N ALA A 14 14.47 30.03 -11.51
CA ALA A 14 13.31 29.17 -11.32
C ALA A 14 12.15 30.07 -10.87
N THR A 15 11.26 30.40 -11.80
CA THR A 15 10.19 31.34 -11.53
C THR A 15 9.20 30.55 -10.70
N ALA A 16 8.93 30.99 -9.48
CA ALA A 16 7.90 30.39 -8.65
C ALA A 16 6.59 30.49 -9.44
N ILE A 17 6.23 29.40 -10.11
CA ILE A 17 4.95 29.29 -10.77
C ILE A 17 3.96 29.45 -9.61
N GLY A 18 3.09 30.46 -9.66
CA GLY A 18 2.14 30.79 -8.59
C GLY A 18 1.04 29.72 -8.44
N ILE A 19 1.44 28.45 -8.37
CA ILE A 19 0.58 27.28 -8.32
C ILE A 19 0.32 26.95 -6.86
N LYS A 20 -0.95 27.01 -6.48
CA LYS A 20 -1.40 26.60 -5.17
C LYS A 20 -1.68 25.09 -5.22
N LEU A 21 -1.17 24.33 -4.25
CA LEU A 21 -1.60 22.96 -4.06
C LEU A 21 -3.10 22.97 -3.73
N THR A 22 -3.89 22.36 -4.60
CA THR A 22 -5.36 22.38 -4.54
C THR A 22 -5.94 21.10 -3.95
N ALA A 23 -5.34 19.95 -4.27
CA ALA A 23 -5.80 18.66 -3.78
C ALA A 23 -4.63 17.67 -3.65
N VAL A 24 -4.80 16.73 -2.73
CA VAL A 24 -3.98 15.54 -2.57
C VAL A 24 -4.92 14.35 -2.50
N GLU A 25 -4.78 13.41 -3.43
CA GLU A 25 -5.70 12.30 -3.60
C GLU A 25 -4.95 10.96 -3.52
N ALA A 26 -5.50 10.00 -2.78
CA ALA A 26 -5.04 8.63 -2.83
C ALA A 26 -5.55 7.98 -4.12
N VAL A 27 -4.64 7.43 -4.93
CA VAL A 27 -4.98 6.73 -6.17
C VAL A 27 -4.94 5.23 -5.93
N ALA A 28 -6.07 4.56 -6.19
CA ALA A 28 -6.19 3.11 -6.16
C ALA A 28 -7.06 2.64 -7.34
N GLN A 29 -6.43 2.44 -8.50
CA GLN A 29 -7.10 1.97 -9.73
C GLN A 29 -6.45 0.67 -10.17
N GLU A 30 -7.19 -0.44 -10.21
CA GLU A 30 -6.75 -1.77 -10.67
C GLU A 30 -5.30 -2.15 -10.29
N ASN A 31 -4.33 -1.80 -11.16
CA ASN A 31 -2.90 -2.13 -11.05
C ASN A 31 -2.01 -0.94 -10.63
N ILE A 32 -2.61 0.19 -10.30
CA ILE A 32 -1.95 1.47 -9.98
C ILE A 32 -2.35 1.86 -8.55
N ARG A 33 -1.33 2.09 -7.73
CA ARG A 33 -1.46 2.71 -6.41
C ARG A 33 -0.52 3.88 -6.29
N GLY A 34 -0.90 4.87 -5.50
CA GLY A 34 -0.05 6.04 -5.29
C GLY A 34 -0.78 7.22 -4.67
N VAL A 35 -0.14 8.38 -4.78
CA VAL A 35 -0.69 9.66 -4.33
C VAL A 35 -0.58 10.65 -5.47
N LYS A 36 -1.69 11.31 -5.82
CA LYS A 36 -1.74 12.35 -6.85
C LYS A 36 -1.87 13.71 -6.18
N PHE A 37 -0.99 14.62 -6.57
CA PHE A 37 -0.98 16.00 -6.15
C PHE A 37 -1.50 16.85 -7.29
N HIS A 38 -2.37 17.81 -6.99
CA HIS A 38 -2.95 18.72 -7.97
C HIS A 38 -2.60 20.15 -7.63
N TRP A 39 -2.06 20.87 -8.60
CA TRP A 39 -1.84 22.29 -8.52
C TRP A 39 -2.63 23.01 -9.62
N ALA A 40 -3.40 24.02 -9.24
CA ALA A 40 -4.11 24.86 -10.20
C ALA A 40 -3.29 26.10 -10.52
N ALA A 41 -3.11 26.37 -11.81
CA ALA A 41 -2.57 27.65 -12.24
C ALA A 41 -3.64 28.73 -12.04
N ARG A 42 -3.20 29.96 -11.82
CA ARG A 42 -4.09 31.11 -11.59
C ARG A 42 -4.83 31.58 -12.86
N SER A 43 -4.62 30.90 -13.98
CA SER A 43 -5.07 31.34 -15.30
C SER A 43 -6.57 31.10 -15.49
N ASN A 44 -7.29 32.15 -15.89
CA ASN A 44 -8.67 32.07 -16.35
C ASN A 44 -8.77 31.77 -17.85
N THR A 45 -7.68 31.36 -18.51
CA THR A 45 -7.70 31.10 -19.96
C THR A 45 -8.58 29.91 -20.29
N SER A 46 -9.62 30.17 -21.08
CA SER A 46 -10.46 29.14 -21.70
C SER A 46 -9.60 28.22 -22.57
N CYS A 47 -9.83 26.91 -22.51
CA CYS A 47 -9.07 25.90 -23.22
C CYS A 47 -9.18 26.06 -24.74
N SER A 48 -8.30 26.85 -25.36
CA SER A 48 -8.13 26.84 -26.82
C SER A 48 -7.13 25.74 -27.16
N ALA A 49 -7.65 24.58 -27.57
CA ALA A 49 -6.85 23.42 -27.93
C ALA A 49 -6.13 23.64 -29.27
N SER A 50 -5.05 24.42 -29.29
CA SER A 50 -4.09 24.39 -30.40
C SER A 50 -3.02 23.34 -30.07
N MET A 51 -2.89 22.31 -30.91
CA MET A 51 -1.92 21.20 -30.77
C MET A 51 -0.43 21.60 -30.95
N GLY A 52 -0.09 22.88 -30.74
CA GLY A 52 1.29 23.38 -30.76
C GLY A 52 2.00 23.20 -29.41
N SER A 53 3.31 23.41 -29.41
CA SER A 53 4.14 23.47 -28.19
C SER A 53 3.45 24.32 -27.11
N VAL A 54 2.96 23.68 -26.05
CA VAL A 54 2.28 24.35 -24.93
C VAL A 54 3.32 25.16 -24.17
N ARG A 55 3.17 26.49 -24.16
CA ARG A 55 4.05 27.33 -23.34
C ARG A 55 3.71 27.08 -21.87
N PRO A 56 4.70 27.12 -20.96
CA PRO A 56 4.44 26.96 -19.52
C PRO A 56 3.38 27.93 -18.97
N GLU A 57 3.26 29.11 -19.59
CA GLU A 57 2.29 30.16 -19.24
C GLU A 57 0.83 29.78 -19.56
N ASP A 58 0.63 28.87 -20.51
CA ASP A 58 -0.70 28.45 -20.98
C ASP A 58 -1.27 27.28 -20.15
N LEU A 59 -0.49 26.73 -19.20
CA LEU A 59 -0.90 25.62 -18.36
C LEU A 59 -2.01 26.05 -17.39
N SER A 60 -3.15 25.34 -17.43
CA SER A 60 -4.26 25.57 -16.48
C SER A 60 -4.03 24.87 -15.15
N GLY A 61 -3.18 23.85 -15.13
CA GLY A 61 -2.83 23.11 -13.94
C GLY A 61 -1.76 22.07 -14.20
N VAL A 62 -1.15 21.62 -13.11
CA VAL A 62 -0.17 20.54 -13.09
C VAL A 62 -0.67 19.50 -12.12
N SER A 63 -0.50 18.23 -12.45
CA SER A 63 -0.65 17.15 -11.49
C SER A 63 0.57 16.24 -11.51
N LEU A 64 0.95 15.74 -10.34
CA LEU A 64 2.06 14.81 -10.15
C LEU A 64 1.52 13.60 -9.42
N MET A 65 1.55 12.45 -10.08
CA MET A 65 1.23 11.17 -9.48
C MET A 65 2.51 10.47 -9.03
N LEU A 66 2.70 10.37 -7.71
CA LEU A 66 3.69 9.46 -7.14
C LEU A 66 3.13 8.05 -7.22
N ARG A 67 3.63 7.25 -8.15
CA ARG A 67 3.14 5.89 -8.37
C ARG A 67 3.97 4.90 -7.55
N CYS A 68 3.32 4.03 -6.80
CA CYS A 68 3.97 2.91 -6.16
C CYS A 68 4.63 2.02 -7.21
N ASP A 69 5.94 1.81 -7.06
CA ASP A 69 6.72 0.89 -7.85
C ASP A 69 7.59 0.05 -6.90
N THR A 70 7.18 -1.19 -6.66
CA THR A 70 7.86 -2.10 -5.72
C THR A 70 9.23 -2.56 -6.22
N MET A 71 9.54 -2.31 -7.49
CA MET A 71 10.82 -2.65 -8.11
C MET A 71 11.75 -1.43 -8.21
N ALA A 72 11.29 -0.23 -7.80
CA ALA A 72 12.13 0.95 -7.77
C ALA A 72 13.26 0.77 -6.74
N GLN A 73 14.47 1.17 -7.13
CA GLN A 73 15.65 1.03 -6.27
C GLN A 73 15.62 2.04 -5.13
N LEU A 74 16.08 1.60 -3.95
CA LEU A 74 16.36 2.46 -2.81
C LEU A 74 17.88 2.65 -2.64
N PRO A 75 18.34 3.86 -2.26
CA PRO A 75 17.54 5.07 -2.08
C PRO A 75 17.02 5.61 -3.43
N ALA A 76 15.84 6.25 -3.41
CA ALA A 76 15.41 6.99 -4.59
C ALA A 76 16.51 8.02 -4.93
N PRO A 77 16.92 8.15 -6.19
CA PRO A 77 17.96 9.09 -6.57
C PRO A 77 17.58 10.48 -6.06
N ALA A 78 18.53 11.12 -5.38
CA ALA A 78 18.31 12.45 -4.82
C ALA A 78 17.90 13.41 -5.96
N ALA A 79 16.92 14.26 -5.69
CA ALA A 79 16.54 15.31 -6.61
C ALA A 79 17.78 16.17 -6.94
N ARG A 80 18.12 16.29 -8.22
CA ARG A 80 19.28 17.06 -8.67
C ARG A 80 18.81 18.43 -9.12
N GLN A 81 19.44 19.49 -8.65
CA GLN A 81 19.17 20.82 -9.15
C GLN A 81 20.20 21.17 -10.22
N ASP A 82 19.74 21.60 -11.39
CA ASP A 82 20.64 22.09 -12.44
C ASP A 82 21.13 23.52 -12.13
N PRO A 83 22.13 24.06 -12.86
CA PRO A 83 22.60 25.44 -12.68
C PRO A 83 21.52 26.50 -12.94
N SER A 84 20.41 26.14 -13.57
CA SER A 84 19.23 26.97 -13.82
C SER A 84 18.17 26.84 -12.72
N GLY A 85 18.51 26.20 -11.59
CA GLY A 85 17.59 26.04 -10.47
C GLY A 85 16.45 25.05 -10.72
N ASN A 86 16.39 24.36 -11.86
CA ASN A 86 15.35 23.37 -12.12
C ASN A 86 15.65 22.08 -11.37
N VAL A 87 14.61 21.47 -10.80
CA VAL A 87 14.72 20.21 -10.07
C VAL A 87 14.47 19.05 -11.04
N HIS A 88 15.48 18.22 -11.20
CA HIS A 88 15.45 16.99 -11.99
C HIS A 88 15.16 15.80 -11.08
N LEU A 89 14.09 15.10 -11.39
CA LEU A 89 13.70 13.86 -10.73
C LEU A 89 13.91 12.72 -11.72
N ASP A 90 14.78 11.76 -11.39
CA ASP A 90 15.04 10.63 -12.27
C ASP A 90 13.77 9.80 -12.44
N ASN A 91 13.52 9.35 -13.67
CA ASN A 91 12.32 8.59 -14.06
C ASN A 91 10.98 9.36 -13.94
N LEU A 92 11.01 10.68 -13.75
CA LEU A 92 9.82 11.52 -13.95
C LEU A 92 9.40 11.45 -15.42
N ARG A 93 8.12 11.18 -15.67
CA ARG A 93 7.58 11.06 -17.02
C ARG A 93 6.22 11.73 -17.11
N LEU A 94 5.74 11.94 -18.34
CA LEU A 94 4.35 12.29 -18.59
C LEU A 94 3.45 11.10 -18.23
N ALA A 95 2.39 11.35 -17.47
CA ALA A 95 1.38 10.33 -17.17
C ALA A 95 0.72 9.85 -18.48
N GLY A 96 0.35 8.56 -18.56
CA GLY A 96 -0.27 7.99 -19.77
C GLY A 96 0.68 7.64 -20.91
N ALA A 97 1.95 8.10 -20.88
CA ALA A 97 2.94 7.79 -21.94
C ALA A 97 3.18 6.29 -22.17
N ARG A 98 2.90 5.43 -21.17
CA ARG A 98 3.04 3.97 -21.28
C ARG A 98 1.92 3.28 -22.08
N TYR A 99 0.78 3.93 -22.27
CA TYR A 99 -0.39 3.30 -22.90
C TYR A 99 -0.60 3.70 -24.36
N GLY A 100 0.30 4.47 -24.96
CA GLY A 100 0.19 4.94 -26.35
C GLY A 100 -0.98 5.89 -26.62
N VAL A 101 -1.92 6.00 -25.68
CA VAL A 101 -2.95 7.02 -25.63
C VAL A 101 -2.33 8.24 -24.97
N PHE A 102 -1.70 9.09 -25.77
CA PHE A 102 -1.61 10.50 -25.41
C PHE A 102 -3.06 10.97 -25.34
N SER A 103 -3.71 10.85 -24.18
CA SER A 103 -4.88 11.65 -23.91
C SER A 103 -4.36 13.08 -23.95
N THR A 104 -4.51 13.63 -25.15
CA THR A 104 -4.45 15.02 -25.54
C THR A 104 -4.50 15.91 -24.32
N PHE A 105 -3.55 16.85 -24.21
CA PHE A 105 -3.50 17.91 -23.21
C PHE A 105 -4.89 18.54 -23.03
N ALA A 106 -5.72 17.89 -22.22
CA ALA A 106 -7.12 18.25 -22.09
C ALA A 106 -7.07 19.50 -21.24
N CYS A 107 -7.31 20.64 -21.88
CA CYS A 107 -7.25 21.94 -21.24
C CYS A 107 -5.86 22.36 -20.72
N ASN A 108 -4.76 22.07 -21.42
CA ASN A 108 -3.43 22.48 -20.99
C ASN A 108 -3.09 22.02 -19.55
N LYS A 109 -3.57 20.84 -19.16
CA LYS A 109 -3.18 20.21 -17.89
C LYS A 109 -1.95 19.35 -18.13
N LEU A 110 -0.89 19.62 -17.39
CA LEU A 110 0.31 18.81 -17.39
C LEU A 110 0.14 17.69 -16.36
N GLU A 111 0.10 16.44 -16.80
CA GLU A 111 0.09 15.29 -15.90
C GLU A 111 1.45 14.61 -15.89
N LEU A 112 2.08 14.56 -14.73
CA LEU A 112 3.36 13.94 -14.48
C LEU A 112 3.17 12.69 -13.63
N GLU A 113 4.00 11.70 -13.84
CA GLU A 113 4.04 10.47 -13.06
C GLU A 113 5.49 10.20 -12.64
N TRP A 114 5.67 9.93 -11.35
CA TRP A 114 6.96 9.56 -10.78
C TRP A 114 6.87 8.20 -10.07
N PRO A 115 7.42 7.12 -10.65
CA PRO A 115 7.46 5.81 -10.01
C PRO A 115 8.44 5.82 -8.84
N THR A 116 7.96 5.52 -7.64
CA THR A 116 8.78 5.49 -6.43
C THR A 116 8.26 4.47 -5.43
N LEU A 117 9.19 3.84 -4.71
CA LEU A 117 8.88 2.90 -3.65
C LEU A 117 8.24 3.59 -2.43
N MET A 118 8.49 4.89 -2.24
CA MET A 118 7.92 5.68 -1.13
C MET A 118 6.43 5.98 -1.28
N ALA A 119 5.88 5.83 -2.47
CA ALA A 119 4.44 5.94 -2.70
C ALA A 119 3.69 4.62 -2.46
N CYS A 120 4.39 3.56 -2.09
CA CYS A 120 3.78 2.26 -1.84
C CYS A 120 3.07 2.23 -0.49
N PRO A 121 1.75 1.95 -0.46
CA PRO A 121 1.05 1.75 0.79
C PRO A 121 1.46 0.41 1.44
N PRO A 122 1.22 0.25 2.75
CA PRO A 122 1.39 -1.04 3.41
C PRO A 122 0.45 -2.09 2.81
N CYS A 123 0.93 -3.34 2.72
CA CYS A 123 0.15 -4.44 2.20
C CYS A 123 -0.96 -4.88 3.16
N HIS A 124 -2.14 -5.18 2.61
CA HIS A 124 -3.32 -5.69 3.32
C HIS A 124 -3.70 -7.09 2.82
N PRO A 125 -4.51 -7.89 3.56
CA PRO A 125 -4.94 -9.22 3.12
C PRO A 125 -5.58 -9.22 1.73
N GLN A 126 -6.36 -8.18 1.42
CA GLN A 126 -7.07 -7.99 0.15
C GLN A 126 -6.16 -7.67 -1.04
N ASP A 127 -4.88 -7.37 -0.81
CA ASP A 127 -3.91 -7.10 -1.87
C ASP A 127 -3.33 -8.38 -2.48
N PHE A 128 -3.60 -9.54 -1.88
CA PHE A 128 -3.17 -10.85 -2.36
C PHE A 128 -4.35 -11.61 -2.96
N ALA A 129 -4.16 -12.15 -4.17
CA ALA A 129 -5.10 -13.11 -4.76
C ALA A 129 -4.57 -14.53 -4.65
N ILE A 130 -5.52 -15.43 -4.46
CA ILE A 130 -5.27 -16.87 -4.47
C ILE A 130 -5.01 -17.33 -5.90
N GLN A 131 -3.87 -17.98 -6.12
CA GLN A 131 -3.54 -18.71 -7.33
C GLN A 131 -3.54 -20.20 -7.03
N ARG A 132 -4.22 -20.98 -7.87
CA ARG A 132 -4.33 -22.43 -7.72
C ARG A 132 -3.65 -23.09 -8.91
N THR A 133 -2.75 -24.03 -8.65
CA THR A 133 -2.20 -24.87 -9.71
C THR A 133 -3.26 -25.86 -10.20
N PRO A 134 -3.08 -26.44 -11.40
CA PRO A 134 -3.83 -27.63 -11.79
C PRO A 134 -3.67 -28.75 -10.76
N CYS A 135 -4.66 -29.64 -10.69
CA CYS A 135 -4.61 -30.81 -9.83
C CYS A 135 -3.56 -31.80 -10.34
N GLN A 136 -2.61 -32.17 -9.46
CA GLN A 136 -1.66 -33.25 -9.71
C GLN A 136 -2.30 -34.56 -9.26
N GLU A 137 -2.33 -35.55 -10.17
CA GLU A 137 -2.83 -36.92 -9.92
C GLU A 137 -4.25 -36.97 -9.33
N GLY A 138 -5.05 -35.93 -9.57
CA GLY A 138 -6.45 -35.83 -9.14
C GLY A 138 -6.69 -35.64 -7.63
N GLN A 139 -5.64 -35.56 -6.81
CA GLN A 139 -5.80 -35.50 -5.36
C GLN A 139 -5.46 -34.14 -4.74
N TRP A 140 -4.42 -33.46 -5.21
CA TRP A 140 -3.89 -32.27 -4.55
C TRP A 140 -3.60 -31.15 -5.55
N ARG A 141 -3.79 -29.91 -5.10
CA ARG A 141 -3.35 -28.70 -5.81
C ARG A 141 -2.64 -27.74 -4.85
N THR A 142 -1.66 -27.02 -5.38
CA THR A 142 -0.95 -26.01 -4.62
C THR A 142 -1.69 -24.68 -4.73
N VAL A 143 -1.92 -24.08 -3.58
CA VAL A 143 -2.50 -22.75 -3.42
C VAL A 143 -1.37 -21.80 -3.04
N THR A 144 -1.12 -20.82 -3.89
CA THR A 144 -0.17 -19.75 -3.64
C THR A 144 -0.90 -18.41 -3.61
N PHE A 145 -0.25 -17.40 -3.03
CA PHE A 145 -0.81 -16.05 -2.96
C PHE A 145 0.06 -15.13 -3.80
N LYS A 146 -0.53 -14.53 -4.84
CA LYS A 146 0.15 -13.55 -5.69
C LYS A 146 -0.32 -12.15 -5.33
N LEU A 147 0.62 -11.22 -5.24
CA LEU A 147 0.30 -9.83 -5.05
C LEU A 147 -0.42 -9.27 -6.29
N MET A 148 -1.64 -8.78 -6.09
CA MET A 148 -2.47 -8.19 -7.16
C MET A 148 -2.24 -6.70 -7.32
N ARG A 149 -2.00 -6.00 -6.21
CA ARG A 149 -1.85 -4.54 -6.19
C ARG A 149 -0.50 -4.19 -5.58
N PRO A 150 0.26 -3.26 -6.18
CA PRO A 150 1.59 -2.94 -5.69
C PRO A 150 1.50 -2.28 -4.30
N CYS A 151 2.17 -2.89 -3.32
CA CYS A 151 2.27 -2.45 -1.94
C CYS A 151 3.62 -2.90 -1.39
N LEU A 152 4.07 -2.28 -0.29
CA LEU A 152 5.35 -2.61 0.31
C LEU A 152 5.25 -2.56 1.84
N GLY A 153 5.83 -3.57 2.50
CA GLY A 153 5.75 -3.70 3.96
C GLY A 153 4.33 -4.06 4.44
N GLY A 154 4.08 -3.94 5.75
CA GLY A 154 2.80 -4.31 6.36
C GLY A 154 2.61 -5.84 6.42
N MET A 155 1.47 -6.32 5.93
CA MET A 155 1.15 -7.75 5.96
C MET A 155 1.97 -8.53 4.92
N GLN A 156 2.61 -9.61 5.35
CA GLN A 156 3.30 -10.53 4.44
C GLN A 156 2.27 -11.38 3.68
N ALA A 157 2.65 -11.83 2.48
CA ALA A 157 1.83 -12.78 1.72
C ALA A 157 1.52 -14.00 2.60
N PRO A 158 0.26 -14.47 2.66
CA PRO A 158 -0.06 -15.70 3.37
C PRO A 158 0.78 -16.84 2.80
N PRO A 159 1.23 -17.77 3.65
CA PRO A 159 2.07 -18.86 3.18
C PRO A 159 1.24 -19.77 2.27
N GLY A 160 1.86 -20.28 1.21
CA GLY A 160 1.21 -21.23 0.31
C GLY A 160 0.84 -22.51 1.03
N TYR A 161 -0.16 -23.23 0.56
CA TYR A 161 -0.57 -24.51 1.12
C TYR A 161 -1.04 -25.48 0.03
N GLN A 162 -1.16 -26.76 0.38
CA GLN A 162 -1.81 -27.74 -0.49
C GLN A 162 -3.23 -28.01 0.00
N GLU A 163 -4.18 -28.00 -0.93
CA GLU A 163 -5.55 -28.42 -0.68
C GLU A 163 -5.95 -29.54 -1.63
N THR A 164 -6.95 -30.32 -1.25
CA THR A 164 -7.54 -31.31 -2.13
C THR A 164 -8.22 -30.64 -3.32
N CYS A 165 -8.35 -31.36 -4.43
CA CYS A 165 -8.99 -30.83 -5.64
C CYS A 165 -10.44 -30.38 -5.45
N ASP A 166 -11.15 -30.97 -4.48
CA ASP A 166 -12.50 -30.60 -4.06
C ASP A 166 -12.54 -29.45 -3.04
N GLY A 167 -11.37 -28.99 -2.56
CA GLY A 167 -11.22 -27.87 -1.62
C GLY A 167 -11.69 -28.15 -0.19
N LYS A 168 -11.92 -29.42 0.17
CA LYS A 168 -12.42 -29.79 1.51
C LYS A 168 -11.31 -29.95 2.54
N ASP A 169 -10.15 -30.47 2.15
CA ASP A 169 -9.04 -30.75 3.06
C ASP A 169 -7.80 -29.91 2.73
N VAL A 170 -7.12 -29.40 3.77
CA VAL A 170 -5.88 -28.60 3.65
C VAL A 170 -4.73 -29.37 4.31
N LYS A 171 -3.71 -29.77 3.54
CA LYS A 171 -2.70 -30.75 4.00
C LYS A 171 -1.50 -30.15 4.72
N SER A 172 -1.07 -28.95 4.37
CA SER A 172 0.17 -28.37 4.92
C SER A 172 0.49 -27.03 4.30
N ILE A 173 1.18 -26.20 5.08
CA ILE A 173 1.87 -25.01 4.58
C ILE A 173 3.08 -25.46 3.74
N VAL A 174 3.12 -25.04 2.48
CA VAL A 174 4.27 -25.18 1.60
C VAL A 174 5.22 -24.04 1.95
N THR A 175 6.32 -24.36 2.62
CA THR A 175 7.40 -23.38 2.80
C THR A 175 8.15 -23.19 1.48
N HIS A 176 8.80 -22.03 1.30
CA HIS A 176 9.53 -21.68 0.07
C HIS A 176 10.62 -22.69 -0.35
N ALA A 177 10.95 -23.67 0.49
CA ALA A 177 11.91 -24.74 0.23
C ALA A 177 11.26 -26.08 -0.19
N GLY A 178 9.94 -26.12 -0.42
CA GLY A 178 9.23 -27.38 -0.74
C GLY A 178 9.05 -28.31 0.47
N GLU A 179 9.50 -27.92 1.66
CA GLU A 179 9.24 -28.68 2.88
C GLU A 179 7.81 -28.40 3.37
N THR A 180 6.97 -29.43 3.31
CA THR A 180 5.65 -29.42 3.92
C THR A 180 5.80 -29.54 5.43
N VAL A 181 5.78 -28.41 6.13
CA VAL A 181 5.69 -28.43 7.58
C VAL A 181 4.24 -28.78 7.92
N ARG A 182 3.99 -30.02 8.36
CA ARG A 182 2.73 -30.35 9.02
C ARG A 182 2.63 -29.47 10.25
N GLN A 183 1.85 -28.40 10.15
CA GLN A 183 1.53 -27.53 11.27
C GLN A 183 0.67 -28.32 12.24
N LYS A 184 1.32 -29.12 13.09
CA LYS A 184 0.71 -29.66 14.29
C LYS A 184 0.40 -28.42 15.13
N TYR A 185 -0.86 -27.97 15.13
CA TYR A 185 -1.33 -27.12 16.21
C TYR A 185 -0.85 -27.79 17.50
N PRO A 186 0.03 -27.15 18.28
CA PRO A 186 0.55 -27.81 19.45
C PRO A 186 -0.66 -28.03 20.32
N LEU A 187 -1.07 -29.30 20.50
CA LEU A 187 -2.16 -29.70 21.41
C LEU A 187 -2.04 -28.98 22.76
N ARG A 188 -0.81 -28.62 23.15
CA ARG A 188 -0.45 -27.76 24.27
C ARG A 188 -1.18 -26.41 24.30
N ALA A 189 -1.27 -25.67 23.19
CA ALA A 189 -1.95 -24.37 23.16
C ALA A 189 -3.45 -24.50 23.44
N LEU A 190 -4.09 -25.54 22.91
CA LEU A 190 -5.51 -25.81 23.14
C LEU A 190 -5.76 -26.24 24.60
N THR A 191 -4.85 -27.03 25.19
CA THR A 191 -4.91 -27.37 26.62
C THR A 191 -4.67 -26.16 27.52
N PHE A 192 -3.77 -25.24 27.16
CA PHE A 192 -3.55 -24.02 27.95
C PHE A 192 -4.78 -23.11 27.94
N ALA A 193 -5.42 -22.93 26.78
CA ALA A 193 -6.65 -22.16 26.66
C ALA A 193 -7.81 -22.79 27.46
N SER A 194 -7.98 -24.11 27.39
CA SER A 194 -9.05 -24.78 28.14
C SER A 194 -8.82 -24.71 29.67
N VAL A 195 -7.58 -24.90 30.13
CA VAL A 195 -7.24 -24.79 31.55
C VAL A 195 -7.46 -23.38 32.09
N THR A 196 -7.09 -22.34 31.33
CA THR A 196 -7.30 -20.95 31.78
C THR A 196 -8.78 -20.57 31.85
N VAL A 197 -9.60 -21.01 30.89
CA VAL A 197 -11.06 -20.80 30.93
C VAL A 197 -11.68 -21.53 32.12
N LEU A 198 -11.30 -22.78 32.37
CA LEU A 198 -11.80 -23.54 33.53
C LEU A 198 -11.40 -22.88 34.85
N LEU A 199 -10.16 -22.42 34.98
CA LEU A 199 -9.69 -21.72 36.18
C LEU A 199 -10.48 -20.43 36.42
N GLY A 200 -10.76 -19.65 35.36
CA GLY A 200 -11.59 -18.45 35.44
C GLY A 200 -13.01 -18.73 35.92
N CYS A 201 -13.64 -19.80 35.42
CA CYS A 201 -14.96 -20.24 35.88
C CYS A 201 -14.95 -20.64 37.36
N VAL A 202 -13.92 -21.37 37.82
CA VAL A 202 -13.79 -21.75 39.24
C VAL A 202 -13.64 -20.52 40.13
N LEU A 203 -12.83 -19.54 39.72
CA LEU A 203 -12.65 -18.29 40.47
C LEU A 203 -13.94 -17.46 40.56
N LEU A 204 -14.74 -17.41 39.49
CA LEU A 204 -16.04 -16.74 39.49
C LEU A 204 -17.05 -17.44 40.42
N CYS A 205 -17.11 -18.78 40.38
CA CYS A 205 -17.94 -19.56 41.30
C CYS A 205 -17.51 -19.36 42.77
N TYR A 206 -16.19 -19.28 43.01
CA TYR A 206 -15.67 -19.05 44.36
C TYR A 206 -15.98 -17.63 44.87
N ALA A 207 -15.86 -16.61 44.02
CA ALA A 207 -16.20 -15.23 44.37
C ALA A 207 -17.69 -15.07 44.73
N THR A 208 -18.58 -15.69 43.96
CA THR A 208 -20.03 -15.68 44.25
C THR A 208 -20.37 -16.42 45.55
N PHE A 209 -19.70 -17.54 45.84
CA PHE A 209 -19.81 -18.24 47.12
C PHE A 209 -19.40 -17.36 48.31
N LEU A 210 -18.23 -16.71 48.23
CA LEU A 210 -17.74 -15.80 49.28
C LEU A 210 -18.67 -14.60 49.50
N HIS A 211 -19.25 -14.06 48.43
CA HIS A 211 -20.22 -12.98 48.55
C HIS A 211 -21.46 -13.46 49.30
N ARG A 212 -21.99 -14.64 48.96
CA ARG A 212 -23.18 -15.21 49.61
C ARG A 212 -22.94 -15.51 51.09
N THR A 213 -21.78 -16.02 51.47
CA THR A 213 -21.45 -16.31 52.88
C THR A 213 -21.30 -15.02 53.70
N LYS A 214 -20.66 -13.98 53.15
CA LYS A 214 -20.52 -12.69 53.83
C LYS A 214 -21.87 -12.02 54.09
N TYR A 215 -22.78 -12.03 53.10
CA TYR A 215 -24.13 -11.49 53.28
C TYR A 215 -24.94 -12.26 54.32
N ARG A 216 -24.80 -13.60 54.36
CA ARG A 216 -25.49 -14.42 55.36
C ARG A 216 -25.01 -14.12 56.79
N HIS A 217 -23.72 -13.87 56.98
CA HIS A 217 -23.19 -13.49 58.30
C HIS A 217 -23.68 -12.12 58.78
N LEU A 218 -23.75 -11.13 57.88
CA LEU A 218 -24.28 -9.80 58.23
C LEU A 218 -25.77 -9.86 58.61
N TYR A 219 -26.58 -10.59 57.85
CA TYR A 219 -27.99 -10.77 58.18
C TYR A 219 -28.23 -11.48 59.52
N MET A 220 -27.35 -12.39 59.92
CA MET A 220 -27.44 -13.06 61.23
C MET A 220 -27.02 -12.15 62.40
N GLN A 221 -26.17 -11.15 62.17
CA GLN A 221 -25.78 -10.18 63.21
C GLN A 221 -26.86 -9.11 63.44
N ASP A 222 -27.56 -8.67 62.39
CA ASP A 222 -28.59 -7.64 62.49
C ASP A 222 -30.00 -8.19 62.79
N GLY A 223 -30.21 -9.51 62.61
CA GLY A 223 -31.51 -10.19 62.82
C GLY A 223 -31.70 -10.83 64.20
N GLY A 224 -30.78 -10.62 65.15
CA GLY A 224 -30.91 -11.09 66.52
C GLY A 224 -31.83 -10.20 67.34
N LEU A 225 -33.14 -10.48 67.27
CA LEU A 225 -34.13 -10.11 68.29
C LEU A 225 -33.86 -10.84 69.60
#